data_AF-A0A2T5JQI2-F1
#
_entry.id   AF-A0A2T5JQI2-F1
#
_cell.length_a   1.000
_cell.length_b   1.000
_cell.length_c   1.000
_cell.angle_alpha   90.00
_cell.angle_beta   90.00
_cell.angle_gamma   90.00
#
_symmetry.space_group_name_H-M   'P 1'
#
loop_
_entity.id
_entity.type
_entity.pdbx_description
1 polymer ?
#
loop_
_entity_poly.entity_id
_entity_poly.type
_entity_poly.pdbx_seq_one_letter_code
_entity_poly.pdbx_strand_id
1 'polypeptide(L)'
;MYDARPIILLAYLFAFFLFPLHALAGVNCSTLPHWATLGNGLQMSQKHVFCGEWTNSRPKGFHSRPGGVNPATVRNFTVQDSPNSAGIYTGRWSHTNNPDRSKFSSMFPDSCSTEQVLNSISYASAHPDRSCPEGSPGWVKCGKNRPTHVTKEELSGYCSNNEEFFLIGFAAPGNNKINTAFPIRQ
;
A
#
# COMPACT_ATOMS: atom_id res chain seq x y z
N MET A 1 9.36 68.03 35.51
CA MET A 1 9.09 67.34 34.23
C MET A 1 9.78 65.99 34.28
N TYR A 2 9.08 64.95 34.72
CA TYR A 2 9.49 63.55 34.51
C TYR A 2 8.21 62.78 34.22
N ASP A 3 8.07 62.39 32.97
CA ASP A 3 6.90 61.75 32.38
C ASP A 3 7.13 60.24 32.40
N ALA A 4 6.33 59.51 33.18
CA ALA A 4 6.46 58.08 33.36
C ALA A 4 5.63 57.35 32.29
N ARG A 5 6.29 56.77 31.29
CA ARG A 5 5.64 55.92 30.28
C ARG A 5 5.35 54.53 30.87
N PRO A 6 4.13 53.99 30.75
CA PRO A 6 3.86 52.60 31.08
C PRO A 6 4.36 51.69 29.94
N ILE A 7 5.18 50.70 30.30
CA ILE A 7 5.59 49.61 29.42
C ILE A 7 4.42 48.63 29.35
N ILE A 8 3.72 48.59 28.21
CA ILE A 8 2.69 47.59 27.93
C ILE A 8 3.42 46.30 27.50
N LEU A 9 3.47 45.32 28.39
CA LEU A 9 3.90 43.95 28.09
C LEU A 9 2.83 43.26 27.25
N LEU A 10 3.09 43.08 25.95
CA LEU A 10 2.28 42.24 25.07
C LEU A 10 2.59 40.76 25.39
N ALA A 11 1.68 40.10 26.12
CA ALA A 11 1.73 38.66 26.33
C ALA A 11 1.25 37.94 25.06
N TYR A 12 2.18 37.40 24.27
CA TYR A 12 1.85 36.51 23.15
C TYR A 12 1.39 35.15 23.72
N LEU A 13 0.09 34.87 23.65
CA LEU A 13 -0.45 33.53 23.87
C LEU A 13 -0.01 32.62 22.71
N PHE A 14 1.00 31.78 22.96
CA PHE A 14 1.34 30.64 22.10
C PHE A 14 0.28 29.56 22.30
N ALA A 15 -0.74 29.54 21.44
CA ALA A 15 -1.69 28.43 21.37
C ALA A 15 -0.96 27.22 20.75
N PHE A 16 -0.41 26.35 21.61
CA PHE A 16 0.04 25.02 21.21
C PHE A 16 -1.18 24.22 20.75
N PHE A 17 -1.43 24.20 19.44
CA PHE A 17 -2.31 23.21 18.83
C PHE A 17 -1.70 21.82 19.08
N LEU A 18 -2.19 21.14 20.11
CA LEU A 18 -1.96 19.72 20.36
C LEU A 18 -2.64 18.97 19.22
N PHE A 19 -1.93 18.79 18.11
CA PHE A 19 -2.37 17.85 17.08
C PHE A 19 -2.30 16.44 17.69
N PRO A 20 -3.41 15.71 17.80
CA PRO A 20 -3.38 14.34 18.28
C PRO A 20 -2.47 13.51 17.36
N LEU A 21 -1.40 12.98 17.93
CA LEU A 21 -0.55 11.97 17.31
C LEU A 21 -1.42 10.71 17.12
N HIS A 22 -2.08 10.61 15.98
CA HIS A 22 -2.75 9.37 15.61
C HIS A 22 -1.65 8.37 15.26
N ALA A 23 -1.40 7.41 16.17
CA ALA A 23 -0.60 6.25 15.82
C ALA A 23 -1.32 5.53 14.69
N LEU A 24 -0.75 5.54 13.49
CA LEU A 24 -1.26 4.74 12.38
C LEU A 24 -1.16 3.27 12.80
N ALA A 25 -2.30 2.59 12.87
CA ALA A 25 -2.34 1.16 13.13
C ALA A 25 -2.20 0.41 11.80
N GLY A 26 -1.33 -0.60 11.77
CA GLY A 26 -1.26 -1.52 10.63
C GLY A 26 -2.56 -2.29 10.45
N VAL A 27 -2.74 -2.90 9.29
CA VAL A 27 -3.92 -3.71 8.98
C VAL A 27 -4.12 -4.80 10.04
N ASN A 28 -5.33 -4.88 10.63
CA ASN A 28 -5.64 -5.90 11.63
C ASN A 28 -5.92 -7.25 10.97
N CYS A 29 -4.87 -8.06 10.82
CA CYS A 29 -4.92 -9.36 10.15
C CYS A 29 -5.72 -10.45 10.89
N SER A 30 -6.07 -10.20 12.16
CA SER A 30 -6.95 -11.11 12.92
C SER A 30 -8.41 -10.97 12.50
N THR A 31 -8.85 -9.76 12.15
CA THR A 31 -10.24 -9.46 11.77
C THR A 31 -10.43 -9.23 10.28
N LEU A 32 -9.35 -9.03 9.51
CA LEU A 32 -9.43 -8.86 8.06
C LEU A 32 -10.04 -10.13 7.41
N PRO A 33 -11.10 -10.03 6.59
CA PRO A 33 -11.58 -11.16 5.81
C PRO A 33 -10.48 -11.68 4.87
N HIS A 34 -10.46 -12.98 4.56
CA HIS A 34 -9.47 -13.49 3.61
C HIS A 34 -9.67 -12.90 2.21
N TRP A 35 -10.93 -12.87 1.77
CA TRP A 35 -11.32 -12.43 0.43
C TRP A 35 -12.00 -11.06 0.50
N ALA A 36 -11.68 -10.17 -0.43
CA ALA A 36 -12.41 -8.93 -0.70
C ALA A 36 -13.11 -9.05 -2.06
N THR A 37 -14.37 -8.64 -2.16
CA THR A 37 -15.04 -8.49 -3.44
C THR A 37 -14.56 -7.21 -4.11
N LEU A 38 -14.01 -7.33 -5.31
CA LEU A 38 -13.57 -6.21 -6.15
C LEU A 38 -14.75 -5.62 -6.92
N GLY A 39 -14.62 -4.38 -7.39
CA GLY A 39 -15.66 -3.70 -8.17
C GLY A 39 -16.02 -4.41 -9.47
N ASN A 40 -15.13 -5.26 -10.01
CA ASN A 40 -15.39 -6.10 -11.18
C ASN A 40 -16.02 -7.48 -10.85
N GLY A 41 -16.42 -7.71 -9.60
CA GLY A 41 -17.05 -8.96 -9.15
C GLY A 41 -16.09 -10.11 -8.84
N LEU A 42 -14.79 -9.97 -9.11
CA LEU A 42 -13.78 -10.94 -8.70
C LEU A 42 -13.50 -10.84 -7.19
N GLN A 43 -12.89 -11.88 -6.63
CA GLN A 43 -12.44 -11.90 -5.24
C GLN A 43 -10.91 -11.77 -5.15
N MET A 44 -10.41 -10.86 -4.32
CA MET A 44 -8.98 -10.68 -4.06
C MET A 44 -8.59 -11.27 -2.70
N SER A 45 -7.51 -12.04 -2.63
CA SER A 45 -6.92 -12.44 -1.34
C SER A 45 -6.26 -11.24 -0.67
N GLN A 46 -7.03 -10.47 0.10
CA GLN A 46 -6.53 -9.28 0.77
C GLN A 46 -5.55 -9.63 1.90
N LYS A 47 -5.71 -10.79 2.57
CA LYS A 47 -4.69 -11.27 3.52
C LYS A 47 -3.34 -11.49 2.84
N HIS A 48 -3.32 -12.04 1.63
CA HIS A 48 -2.08 -12.21 0.90
C HIS A 48 -1.41 -10.87 0.56
N VAL A 49 -2.17 -9.84 0.20
CA VAL A 49 -1.65 -8.51 -0.15
C VAL A 49 -1.18 -7.74 1.10
N PHE A 50 -1.96 -7.71 2.17
CA PHE A 50 -1.72 -6.80 3.30
C PHE A 50 -1.08 -7.44 4.52
N CYS A 51 -1.32 -8.73 4.77
CA CYS A 51 -0.88 -9.39 5.99
C CYS A 51 0.42 -10.17 5.81
N GLY A 52 0.65 -10.68 4.60
CA GLY A 52 1.62 -11.76 4.42
C GLY A 52 1.14 -13.04 5.09
N GLU A 53 1.48 -14.16 4.48
CA GLU A 53 1.03 -15.48 4.92
C GLU A 53 2.22 -16.39 5.16
N TRP A 54 2.03 -17.39 6.02
CA TRP A 54 2.98 -18.47 6.23
C TRP A 54 2.38 -19.80 5.77
N THR A 55 2.88 -20.34 4.67
CA THR A 55 2.41 -21.63 4.12
C THR A 55 3.59 -22.41 3.54
N ASN A 56 3.54 -23.74 3.64
CA ASN A 56 4.59 -24.63 3.14
C ASN A 56 6.00 -24.20 3.60
N SER A 57 6.13 -23.85 4.89
CA SER A 57 7.37 -23.40 5.54
C SER A 57 8.04 -22.18 4.89
N ARG A 58 7.25 -21.32 4.23
CA ARG A 58 7.75 -20.12 3.53
C ARG A 58 6.80 -18.93 3.72
N PRO A 59 7.34 -17.70 3.83
CA PRO A 59 6.52 -16.50 3.76
C PRO A 59 5.98 -16.31 2.33
N LYS A 60 4.76 -15.79 2.21
CA LYS A 60 4.05 -15.53 0.95
C LYS A 60 3.36 -14.17 0.99
N GLY A 61 3.26 -13.53 -0.17
CA GLY A 61 2.59 -12.23 -0.28
C GLY A 61 3.33 -11.11 0.43
N PHE A 62 2.54 -10.27 1.11
CA PHE A 62 2.87 -8.97 1.69
C PHE A 62 3.43 -8.02 0.63
N HIS A 63 2.52 -7.22 0.07
CA HIS A 63 2.77 -6.31 -1.06
C HIS A 63 2.26 -4.91 -0.78
N SER A 64 1.60 -4.66 0.35
CA SER A 64 1.16 -3.32 0.74
C SER A 64 1.30 -3.14 2.23
N ARG A 65 1.72 -1.93 2.60
CA ARG A 65 1.86 -1.46 3.97
C ARG A 65 1.18 -0.08 4.07
N PRO A 66 -0.15 -0.02 4.24
CA PRO A 66 -0.82 1.25 4.40
C PRO A 66 -0.23 2.06 5.56
N GLY A 67 0.11 3.32 5.30
CA GLY A 67 0.72 4.24 6.25
C GLY A 67 2.17 3.93 6.64
N GLY A 68 2.86 3.01 5.95
CA GLY A 68 4.21 2.61 6.37
C GLY A 68 4.23 1.70 7.61
N VAL A 69 3.08 1.15 8.01
CA VAL A 69 2.95 0.35 9.25
C VAL A 69 2.79 -1.14 8.98
N ASN A 70 3.74 -1.94 9.49
CA ASN A 70 3.68 -3.39 9.39
C ASN A 70 2.47 -3.95 10.18
N PRO A 71 1.72 -4.92 9.61
CA PRO A 71 0.71 -5.66 10.38
C PRO A 71 1.39 -6.58 11.42
N ALA A 72 0.65 -7.04 12.42
CA ALA A 72 1.17 -7.91 13.48
C ALA A 72 1.77 -9.26 12.98
N THR A 73 1.43 -9.66 11.75
CA THR A 73 1.97 -10.86 11.08
C THR A 73 3.37 -10.67 10.50
N VAL A 74 3.84 -9.43 10.37
CA VAL A 74 5.17 -9.07 9.84
C VAL A 74 6.06 -8.58 10.99
N ARG A 75 7.17 -9.30 11.24
CA ARG A 75 8.10 -8.98 12.33
C ARG A 75 9.15 -7.97 11.91
N ASN A 76 9.89 -8.32 10.86
CA ASN A 76 10.96 -7.50 10.34
C ASN A 76 10.59 -7.06 8.93
N PHE A 77 10.92 -5.81 8.61
CA PHE A 77 10.90 -5.31 7.25
C PHE A 77 12.11 -4.42 7.00
N THR A 78 12.83 -4.70 5.92
CA THR A 78 13.96 -3.91 5.47
C THR A 78 13.72 -3.50 4.03
N VAL A 79 13.70 -2.19 3.77
CA VAL A 79 13.69 -1.64 2.41
C VAL A 79 14.95 -2.13 1.69
N GLN A 80 14.81 -2.59 0.45
CA GLN A 80 15.95 -2.99 -0.39
C GLN A 80 16.24 -1.91 -1.43
N ASP A 81 15.21 -1.52 -2.20
CA ASP A 81 15.27 -0.38 -3.11
C ASP A 81 14.31 0.71 -2.62
N SER A 82 14.78 1.96 -2.60
CA SER A 82 13.95 3.12 -2.25
C SER A 82 12.78 3.32 -3.22
N PRO A 83 11.71 4.02 -2.78
CA PRO A 83 10.57 4.37 -3.63
C PRO A 83 11.01 5.08 -4.92
N ASN A 84 10.45 4.66 -6.06
CA ASN A 84 10.56 5.38 -7.33
C ASN A 84 9.55 6.55 -7.38
N SER A 85 9.42 7.24 -8.52
CA SER A 85 8.48 8.37 -8.69
C SER A 85 7.03 7.99 -8.39
N ALA A 86 6.62 6.76 -8.76
CA ALA A 86 5.30 6.21 -8.47
C ALA A 86 5.14 5.73 -7.01
N GLY A 87 6.15 5.90 -6.15
CA GLY A 87 6.13 5.48 -4.75
C GLY A 87 6.34 3.97 -4.55
N ILE A 88 6.63 3.22 -5.61
CA ILE A 88 6.86 1.77 -5.53
C ILE A 88 8.29 1.52 -5.05
N TYR A 89 8.41 0.66 -4.06
CA TYR A 89 9.69 0.25 -3.49
C TYR A 89 9.74 -1.27 -3.35
N THR A 90 10.88 -1.78 -2.91
CA THR A 90 11.04 -3.21 -2.65
C THR A 90 11.52 -3.42 -1.22
N GLY A 91 11.23 -4.58 -0.67
CA GLY A 91 11.68 -4.91 0.67
C GLY A 91 11.79 -6.40 0.91
N ARG A 92 12.57 -6.73 1.94
CA ARG A 92 12.59 -8.05 2.54
C ARG A 92 11.86 -8.03 3.87
N TRP A 93 11.01 -9.02 4.08
CA TRP A 93 10.21 -9.13 5.29
C TRP A 93 10.21 -10.54 5.83
N SER A 94 9.98 -10.70 7.14
CA SER A 94 9.80 -12.00 7.78
C SER A 94 8.50 -12.07 8.58
N HIS A 95 7.93 -13.27 8.66
CA HIS A 95 6.68 -13.52 9.38
C HIS A 95 6.93 -13.62 10.88
N THR A 96 6.01 -13.11 11.71
CA THR A 96 6.14 -13.08 13.18
C THR A 96 6.42 -14.43 13.81
N ASN A 97 5.76 -15.48 13.33
CA ASN A 97 5.97 -16.84 13.84
C ASN A 97 7.26 -17.50 13.35
N ASN A 98 7.95 -16.94 12.34
CA ASN A 98 9.14 -17.54 11.72
C ASN A 98 10.12 -16.44 11.24
N PRO A 99 10.73 -15.69 12.18
CA PRO A 99 11.47 -14.48 11.86
C PRO A 99 12.77 -14.71 11.07
N ASP A 100 13.33 -15.92 11.13
CA ASP A 100 14.59 -16.29 10.45
C ASP A 100 14.42 -16.58 8.95
N ARG A 101 13.18 -16.52 8.45
CA ARG A 101 12.85 -16.78 7.05
C ARG A 101 12.26 -15.52 6.46
N SER A 102 12.92 -14.98 5.43
CA SER A 102 12.49 -13.76 4.76
C SER A 102 12.06 -13.99 3.31
N LYS A 103 11.23 -13.09 2.81
CA LYS A 103 10.81 -13.03 1.40
C LYS A 103 11.02 -11.62 0.85
N PHE A 104 11.40 -11.54 -0.42
CA PHE A 104 11.41 -10.30 -1.20
C PHE A 104 10.01 -9.98 -1.73
N SER A 105 9.58 -8.73 -1.63
CA SER A 105 8.33 -8.22 -2.19
C SER A 105 8.56 -6.84 -2.82
N SER A 106 7.91 -6.58 -3.95
CA SER A 106 7.61 -5.21 -4.37
C SER A 106 6.36 -4.73 -3.63
N MET A 107 6.37 -3.44 -3.28
CA MET A 107 5.44 -2.83 -2.35
C MET A 107 4.69 -1.68 -3.01
N PHE A 108 3.36 -1.68 -2.83
CA PHE A 108 2.52 -0.53 -3.16
C PHE A 108 2.99 0.69 -2.34
N PRO A 109 2.77 1.92 -2.84
CA PRO A 109 3.08 3.12 -2.08
C PRO A 109 2.47 3.08 -0.68
N ASP A 110 3.28 3.43 0.32
CA ASP A 110 2.83 3.43 1.72
C ASP A 110 1.75 4.49 1.98
N SER A 111 1.61 5.49 1.11
CA SER A 111 0.51 6.47 1.13
C SER A 111 -0.85 5.89 0.74
N CYS A 112 -0.90 4.71 0.12
CA CYS A 112 -2.15 4.12 -0.32
C CYS A 112 -2.89 3.38 0.81
N SER A 113 -4.18 3.64 0.94
CA SER A 113 -5.09 2.87 1.79
C SER A 113 -5.34 1.46 1.23
N THR A 114 -5.85 0.56 2.08
CA THR A 114 -6.31 -0.77 1.66
C THR A 114 -7.32 -0.68 0.51
N GLU A 115 -8.27 0.25 0.59
CA GLU A 115 -9.31 0.44 -0.42
C GLU A 115 -8.73 0.92 -1.75
N GLN A 116 -7.85 1.92 -1.73
CA GLN A 116 -7.17 2.42 -2.92
C GLN A 116 -6.38 1.32 -3.63
N VAL A 117 -5.68 0.47 -2.88
CA VAL A 117 -4.96 -0.69 -3.42
C VAL A 117 -5.94 -1.69 -4.06
N LEU A 118 -7.05 -2.04 -3.39
CA LEU A 118 -8.05 -2.96 -3.93
C LEU A 118 -8.74 -2.41 -5.18
N ASN A 119 -9.08 -1.12 -5.20
CA ASN A 119 -9.66 -0.45 -6.37
C ASN A 119 -8.70 -0.48 -7.56
N SER A 120 -7.42 -0.22 -7.33
CA SER A 120 -6.40 -0.32 -8.37
C SER A 120 -6.21 -1.75 -8.89
N ILE A 121 -6.23 -2.76 -8.01
CA ILE A 121 -6.21 -4.17 -8.43
C ILE A 121 -7.47 -4.53 -9.23
N SER A 122 -8.65 -4.05 -8.80
CA SER A 122 -9.92 -4.22 -9.52
C SER A 122 -9.82 -3.66 -10.93
N TYR A 123 -9.28 -2.45 -11.09
CA TYR A 123 -9.12 -1.84 -12.39
C TYR A 123 -8.11 -2.61 -13.27
N ALA A 124 -6.91 -2.90 -12.74
CA ALA A 124 -5.87 -3.63 -13.46
C ALA A 124 -6.34 -5.01 -13.93
N SER A 125 -7.12 -5.71 -13.09
CA SER A 125 -7.63 -7.05 -13.43
C SER A 125 -8.82 -7.03 -14.40
N ALA A 126 -9.59 -5.95 -14.45
CA ALA A 126 -10.61 -5.72 -15.46
C ALA A 126 -10.03 -5.28 -16.81
N HIS A 127 -8.86 -4.64 -16.82
CA HIS A 127 -8.21 -4.09 -18.01
C HIS A 127 -6.76 -4.59 -18.13
N PRO A 128 -6.54 -5.90 -18.33
CA PRO A 128 -5.20 -6.44 -18.49
C PRO A 128 -4.55 -5.92 -19.78
N ASP A 129 -3.29 -5.52 -19.66
CA ASP A 129 -2.43 -5.23 -20.80
C ASP A 129 -2.10 -6.53 -21.56
N ARG A 130 -1.75 -6.37 -22.84
CA ARG A 130 -1.39 -7.50 -23.72
C ARG A 130 -0.14 -8.26 -23.22
N SER A 131 0.79 -7.54 -22.59
CA SER A 131 2.07 -8.07 -22.12
C SER A 131 2.57 -7.29 -20.92
N CYS A 132 3.25 -7.99 -20.02
CA CYS A 132 3.93 -7.36 -18.89
C CYS A 132 5.37 -6.98 -19.24
N PRO A 133 5.96 -6.01 -18.52
CA PRO A 133 7.35 -5.62 -18.73
C PRO A 133 8.30 -6.81 -18.63
N GLU A 134 9.41 -6.74 -19.36
CA GLU A 134 10.48 -7.74 -19.29
C GLU A 134 10.94 -7.98 -17.85
N GLY A 135 11.26 -9.23 -17.51
CA GLY A 135 11.60 -9.65 -16.15
C GLY A 135 10.39 -9.94 -15.25
N SER A 136 9.16 -9.66 -15.69
CA SER A 136 7.96 -10.11 -14.99
C SER A 136 7.86 -11.65 -15.04
N PRO A 137 7.43 -12.33 -13.96
CA PRO A 137 7.21 -13.77 -14.00
C PRO A 137 6.19 -14.16 -15.08
N GLY A 138 6.46 -15.20 -15.88
CA GLY A 138 5.62 -15.56 -17.04
C GLY A 138 4.17 -15.99 -16.73
N TRP A 139 3.83 -16.22 -15.47
CA TRP A 139 2.46 -16.53 -15.04
C TRP A 139 1.63 -15.27 -14.72
N VAL A 140 2.26 -14.10 -14.66
CA VAL A 140 1.65 -12.83 -14.25
C VAL A 140 0.90 -12.21 -15.42
N LYS A 141 -0.33 -11.76 -15.16
CA LYS A 141 -1.01 -10.74 -15.96
C LYS A 141 -0.78 -9.38 -15.32
N CYS A 142 -0.89 -8.30 -16.07
CA CYS A 142 -0.74 -6.97 -15.52
C CYS A 142 -1.68 -6.00 -16.18
N GLY A 143 -1.94 -4.88 -15.51
CA GLY A 143 -2.68 -3.75 -16.04
C GLY A 143 -2.35 -2.50 -15.25
N LYS A 144 -2.77 -1.35 -15.75
CA LYS A 144 -2.55 -0.06 -15.08
C LYS A 144 -3.26 -0.01 -13.72
N ASN A 145 -2.71 0.77 -12.79
CA ASN A 145 -3.29 1.01 -11.47
C ASN A 145 -4.61 1.79 -11.48
N ARG A 146 -4.98 2.43 -12.59
CA ARG A 146 -6.17 3.30 -12.70
C ARG A 146 -6.52 3.62 -14.16
N PRO A 147 -7.73 4.14 -14.45
CA PRO A 147 -8.06 4.66 -15.77
C PRO A 147 -7.19 5.86 -16.17
N THR A 148 -6.96 6.02 -17.48
CA THR A 148 -6.14 7.10 -18.04
C THR A 148 -6.76 8.48 -17.81
N HIS A 149 -8.08 8.57 -17.96
CA HIS A 149 -8.84 9.81 -17.84
C HIS A 149 -9.77 9.69 -16.64
N VAL A 150 -9.41 10.37 -15.56
CA VAL A 150 -10.20 10.50 -14.33
C VAL A 150 -10.07 11.93 -13.83
N THR A 151 -11.10 12.44 -13.18
CA THR A 151 -11.04 13.68 -12.40
C THR A 151 -10.08 13.52 -11.22
N LYS A 152 -9.65 14.63 -10.60
CA LYS A 152 -8.78 14.57 -9.41
C LYS A 152 -9.49 13.90 -8.23
N GLU A 153 -10.80 14.10 -8.14
CA GLU A 153 -11.66 13.49 -7.15
C GLU A 153 -11.70 11.97 -7.34
N GLU A 154 -11.91 11.49 -8.57
CA GLU A 154 -11.88 10.05 -8.87
C GLU A 154 -10.50 9.43 -8.69
N LEU A 155 -9.43 10.18 -8.98
CA LEU A 155 -8.05 9.75 -8.77
C LEU A 155 -7.79 9.36 -7.31
N SER A 156 -8.41 10.07 -6.36
CA SER A 156 -8.27 9.77 -4.92
C SER A 156 -8.78 8.38 -4.54
N GLY A 157 -9.62 7.75 -5.36
CA GLY A 157 -10.12 6.39 -5.16
C GLY A 157 -9.13 5.29 -5.55
N TYR A 158 -8.04 5.63 -6.24
CA TYR A 158 -7.03 4.68 -6.72
C TYR A 158 -5.69 4.89 -6.00
N CYS A 159 -4.93 3.81 -5.87
CA CYS A 159 -3.57 3.90 -5.35
C CYS A 159 -2.66 4.58 -6.39
N SER A 160 -2.17 5.77 -6.07
CA SER A 160 -1.24 6.55 -6.88
C SER A 160 -0.41 7.46 -5.98
N ASN A 161 0.81 7.77 -6.41
CA ASN A 161 1.68 8.74 -5.78
C ASN A 161 1.98 9.84 -6.81
N ASN A 162 1.71 11.11 -6.48
CA ASN A 162 1.90 12.24 -7.40
C ASN A 162 1.25 12.05 -8.78
N GLU A 163 0.08 11.39 -8.81
CA GLU A 163 -0.67 11.08 -10.04
C GLU A 163 0.09 10.14 -11.02
N GLU A 164 1.24 9.57 -10.63
CA GLU A 164 2.02 8.67 -11.47
C GLU A 164 1.25 7.37 -11.75
N PHE A 165 1.44 6.87 -12.98
CA PHE A 165 0.96 5.56 -13.39
C PHE A 165 1.99 4.48 -13.01
N PHE A 166 1.47 3.30 -12.70
CA PHE A 166 2.29 2.10 -12.61
C PHE A 166 1.47 0.87 -12.98
N LEU A 167 2.16 -0.23 -13.24
CA LEU A 167 1.54 -1.51 -13.54
C LEU A 167 1.38 -2.34 -12.28
N ILE A 168 0.25 -3.04 -12.17
CA ILE A 168 -0.02 -4.04 -11.15
C ILE A 168 0.05 -5.40 -11.81
N GLY A 169 0.97 -6.23 -11.35
CA GLY A 169 1.01 -7.65 -11.67
C GLY A 169 0.04 -8.43 -10.78
N PHE A 170 -0.69 -9.39 -11.34
CA PHE A 170 -1.62 -10.24 -10.61
C PHE A 170 -1.68 -11.65 -11.21
N ALA A 171 -2.04 -12.63 -10.38
CA ALA A 171 -2.30 -13.98 -10.85
C ALA A 171 -3.59 -14.03 -11.69
N ALA A 172 -3.60 -14.80 -12.77
CA ALA A 172 -4.80 -15.04 -13.55
C ALA A 172 -5.94 -15.56 -12.64
N PRO A 173 -7.18 -15.04 -12.75
CA PRO A 173 -8.27 -15.48 -11.90
C PRO A 173 -8.55 -16.98 -12.06
N GLY A 174 -8.68 -17.70 -10.95
CA GLY A 174 -9.16 -19.08 -10.90
C GLY A 174 -10.36 -19.18 -9.98
N ASN A 175 -11.48 -19.76 -10.45
CA ASN A 175 -12.76 -19.78 -9.70
C ASN A 175 -13.17 -18.39 -9.19
N ASN A 176 -13.07 -17.38 -10.05
CA ASN A 176 -13.32 -15.95 -9.74
C ASN A 176 -12.43 -15.36 -8.64
N LYS A 177 -11.30 -16.00 -8.31
CA LYS A 177 -10.37 -15.54 -7.26
C LYS A 177 -9.00 -15.18 -7.83
N ILE A 178 -8.49 -14.03 -7.39
CA ILE A 178 -7.12 -13.57 -7.58
C ILE A 178 -6.37 -13.80 -6.27
N ASN A 179 -5.40 -14.71 -6.30
CA ASN A 179 -4.65 -15.10 -5.09
C ASN A 179 -3.55 -14.10 -4.70
N THR A 180 -3.04 -13.31 -5.65
CA THR A 180 -1.99 -12.34 -5.39
C THR A 180 -2.02 -11.19 -6.40
N ALA A 181 -1.62 -10.01 -5.94
CA ALA A 181 -1.38 -8.83 -6.75
C ALA A 181 -0.28 -7.98 -6.10
N PHE A 182 0.54 -7.33 -6.91
CA PHE A 182 1.69 -6.54 -6.48
C PHE A 182 2.03 -5.48 -7.54
N PRO A 183 2.59 -4.33 -7.16
CA PRO A 183 3.06 -3.38 -8.16
C PRO A 183 4.30 -3.91 -8.85
N ILE A 184 4.43 -3.62 -10.14
CA ILE A 184 5.64 -3.89 -10.92
C ILE A 184 6.50 -2.65 -10.79
N ARG A 185 7.66 -2.80 -10.15
CA ARG A 185 8.68 -1.76 -10.12
C ARG A 185 9.43 -1.76 -11.46
N GLN A 186 9.27 -0.70 -12.22
CA GLN A 186 10.05 -0.41 -13.43
C GLN A 186 11.25 0.47 -13.09
#